data_AF-A0A6P0TV27-F1
#
_entry.id   AF-A0A6P0TV27-F1
#
_cell.length_a   1.000
_cell.length_b   1.000
_cell.length_c   1.000
_cell.angle_alpha   90.00
_cell.angle_beta   90.00
_cell.angle_gamma   90.00
#
_symmetry.space_group_name_H-M   'P 1'
#
loop_
_entity.id
_entity.type
_entity.pdbx_description
1 polymer ?
#
loop_
_entity_poly.entity_id
_entity_poly.type
_entity_poly.pdbx_seq_one_letter_code
_entity_poly.pdbx_strand_id
1 'polypeptide(L)' 'MRILIYSYNYYPEPIGIAPLMTELAEGFVKRGHQVRVVTGMPNYPERKINRPT' A
#
# COMPACT_ATOMS: atom_id res chain seq x y z
N MET A 1 -17.35 0.71 -5.90
CA MET A 1 -16.81 -0.54 -6.53
C MET A 1 -15.87 -1.24 -5.56
N ARG A 2 -15.60 -2.53 -5.74
CA ARG A 2 -14.57 -3.26 -4.99
C ARG A 2 -13.33 -3.42 -5.86
N ILE A 3 -12.19 -2.94 -5.39
CA ILE A 3 -10.92 -2.91 -6.13
C ILE A 3 -9.89 -3.73 -5.35
N LEU A 4 -9.27 -4.70 -6.02
CA LEU A 4 -8.11 -5.43 -5.51
C LEU A 4 -6.86 -4.86 -6.18
N ILE A 5 -5.91 -4.40 -5.37
CA ILE A 5 -4.57 -4.01 -5.82
C ILE A 5 -3.61 -5.10 -5.37
N TYR A 6 -2.94 -5.72 -6.33
CA TYR A 6 -1.86 -6.68 -6.07
C TYR A 6 -0.53 -6.02 -6.46
N SER A 7 0.31 -5.75 -5.48
CA SER A 7 1.59 -5.07 -5.69
C SER A 7 2.65 -5.64 -4.78
N TYR A 8 3.86 -5.87 -5.31
CA TYR A 8 4.97 -6.33 -4.49
C TYR A 8 5.39 -5.29 -3.43
N ASN A 9 5.33 -3.99 -3.79
CA ASN A 9 5.67 -2.89 -2.90
C ASN A 9 4.44 -2.03 -2.60
N TYR A 10 4.22 -1.79 -1.31
CA TYR A 10 3.17 -0.93 -0.78
C TYR A 10 3.61 -0.43 0.59
N TYR A 11 2.90 0.55 1.16
CA TYR A 11 3.13 1.01 2.54
C TYR A 11 3.32 -0.18 3.51
N PRO A 12 4.35 -0.16 4.39
CA PRO A 12 5.21 0.97 4.74
C PRO A 12 6.56 1.05 3.99
N GLU A 13 6.71 0.39 2.84
CA GLU A 13 7.94 0.49 2.03
C GLU A 13 8.17 1.95 1.57
N PRO A 14 9.28 2.62 1.98
CA PRO A 14 9.46 4.05 1.71
C PRO A 14 9.91 4.37 0.28
N ILE A 15 10.42 3.39 -0.46
CA ILE A 15 11.06 3.62 -1.77
C ILE A 15 10.42 2.81 -2.90
N GLY A 16 10.90 3.05 -4.12
CA GLY A 16 10.40 2.38 -5.31
C GLY A 16 8.98 2.79 -5.66
N ILE A 17 8.14 1.81 -6.04
CA ILE A 17 6.76 2.07 -6.48
C ILE A 17 5.77 2.18 -5.31
N ALA A 18 6.18 1.87 -4.08
CA ALA A 18 5.27 1.82 -2.93
C ALA A 18 4.53 3.13 -2.64
N PRO A 19 5.17 4.33 -2.68
CA PRO A 19 4.45 5.60 -2.49
C PRO A 19 3.36 5.80 -3.54
N LEU A 20 3.67 5.54 -4.82
CA LEU A 20 2.69 5.66 -5.91
C LEU A 20 1.52 4.70 -5.72
N MET A 21 1.78 3.44 -5.36
CA MET A 21 0.73 2.45 -5.12
C MET A 21 -0.15 2.83 -3.93
N THR A 22 0.46 3.44 -2.91
CA THR A 22 -0.25 3.96 -1.72
C THR A 22 -1.15 5.12 -2.10
N GLU A 23 -0.63 6.13 -2.80
CA GLU A 23 -1.42 7.27 -3.29
C GLU A 23 -2.56 6.85 -4.22
N LEU A 24 -2.31 5.85 -5.09
CA LEU A 24 -3.34 5.28 -5.95
C LEU A 24 -4.48 4.63 -5.13
N ALA A 25 -4.12 3.80 -4.14
CA ALA A 25 -5.09 3.15 -3.26
C ALA A 25 -5.91 4.19 -2.47
N GLU A 26 -5.24 5.17 -1.87
CA GLU A 26 -5.89 6.27 -1.16
C GLU A 26 -6.79 7.10 -2.07
N GLY A 27 -6.35 7.38 -3.30
CA GLY A 27 -7.15 8.09 -4.29
C GLY A 27 -8.44 7.35 -4.64
N PHE A 28 -8.40 6.02 -4.74
CA PHE A 28 -9.62 5.22 -4.92
C PHE A 28 -10.52 5.22 -3.68
N VAL A 29 -9.95 5.16 -2.47
CA VAL A 29 -10.73 5.29 -1.24
C VAL A 29 -11.42 6.65 -1.17
N LYS A 30 -10.71 7.74 -1.46
CA LYS A 30 -11.26 9.12 -1.50
C LYS A 30 -12.40 9.27 -2.50
N ARG A 31 -12.43 8.48 -3.58
CA ARG A 31 -13.52 8.44 -4.56
C ARG A 31 -14.69 7.52 -4.17
N GLY A 32 -14.68 6.94 -2.97
CA GLY A 32 -15.77 6.09 -2.47
C GLY A 32 -15.69 4.62 -2.89
N HIS A 33 -14.52 4.14 -3.34
CA HIS A 33 -14.32 2.72 -3.64
C HIS A 33 -13.84 1.95 -2.41
N GLN A 34 -14.28 0.69 -2.29
CA GLN A 34 -13.72 -0.26 -1.33
C GLN A 34 -12.45 -0.85 -1.92
N VAL A 35 -11.31 -0.59 -1.29
CA VAL A 35 -10.00 -1.04 -1.77
C VAL A 35 -9.44 -2.08 -0.82
N ARG A 36 -8.91 -3.17 -1.38
CA ARG A 36 -8.06 -4.14 -0.68
C ARG A 36 -6.72 -4.19 -1.37
N VAL A 37 -5.64 -4.10 -0.60
CA VAL A 37 -4.28 -4.26 -1.10
C VAL A 37 -3.71 -5.57 -0.59
N VAL A 38 -3.15 -6.36 -1.51
CA VAL A 38 -2.35 -7.54 -1.19
C VAL A 38 -0.92 -7.21 -1.60
N THR A 39 -0.01 -7.29 -0.63
CA THR A 39 1.37 -6.86 -0.81
C THR A 39 2.34 -7.74 -0.03
N GLY A 40 3.62 -7.65 -0.38
CA GLY A 40 4.70 -8.35 0.31
C GLY A 40 5.10 -7.65 1.62
N MET A 41 5.98 -8.31 2.38
CA MET A 41 6.65 -7.66 3.50
C MET A 41 7.50 -6.49 2.95
N PRO A 42 7.47 -5.29 3.55
CA PRO A 42 8.39 -4.21 3.19
C PRO A 42 9.83 -4.72 3.26
N ASN A 43 10.68 -4.32 2.32
CA ASN A 43 12.08 -4.73 2.31
C ASN A 43 12.92 -3.77 3.15
N TYR A 44 12.65 -2.46 3.04
CA TYR A 44 13.41 -1.44 3.75
C TYR A 44 12.67 -0.89 4.98
N PRO A 45 13.42 -0.44 6.00
CA PRO A 45 14.86 -0.66 6.19
C PRO A 45 15.19 -2.06 6.73
N GLU A 46 14.27 -2.74 7.41
CA GLU A 46 14.57 -3.97 8.18
C GLU A 46 13.44 -5.03 8.16
N ARG A 47 12.59 -5.06 7.12
CA ARG A 47 11.42 -5.97 7.06
C ARG A 47 10.49 -5.87 8.28
N LYS A 48 10.28 -4.65 8.77
CA LYS A 48 9.42 -4.35 9.91
C LYS A 48 8.13 -3.67 9.45
N ILE A 49 7.01 -4.11 10.02
CA ILE A 49 5.73 -3.40 9.93
C ILE A 49 5.59 -2.63 11.23
N ASN A 50 5.79 -1.32 11.18
CA ASN A 50 5.52 -0.46 12.33
C ASN A 50 4.00 -0.30 12.46
N ARG A 51 3.42 -0.80 13.56
CA ARG A 51 2.03 -0.49 13.88
C ARG A 51 1.95 0.99 14.27
N PRO A 52 1.05 1.79 13.68
CA PRO A 52 0.74 3.10 14.25
C PRO A 52 0.15 2.89 15.64
N THR A 53 0.77 3.51 16.66
CA THR A 53 0.18 3.73 17.99
C THR A 53 -0.91 4.77 17.94
#